data_AF-A0A124HWK7-F1
#
_entry.id   AF-A0A124HWK7-F1
#
_cell.length_a   1.000
_cell.length_b   1.000
_cell.length_c   1.000
_cell.angle_alpha   90.00
_cell.angle_beta   90.00
_cell.angle_gamma   90.00
#
_symmetry.space_group_name_H-M   'P 1'
#
loop_
_entity.id
_entity.type
_entity.pdbx_description
1 polymer ?
#
loop_
_entity_poly.entity_id
_entity_poly.type
_entity_poly.pdbx_seq_one_letter_code
_entity_poly.pdbx_strand_id
1 'polypeptide(L)'
;MQVYTPPGIPPAEETTFPIELSENDRLVVRLRTYRKKIVDFAVMQETLVAGEWEQLARIDCCRGTVHRHLVSQSGETLLDHDLICDIPYGEKSWEVVDDSYEGALDEMEERWEDNLRRWRRGR
;
A
#
# COMPACT_ATOMS: atom_id res chain seq x y z
N MET A 1 20.52 -10.69 8.80
CA MET A 1 19.74 -9.59 9.44
C MET A 1 18.33 -10.12 9.61
N GLN A 2 17.75 -10.07 10.81
CA GLN A 2 16.36 -10.49 11.01
C GLN A 2 15.43 -9.37 10.53
N VAL A 3 14.37 -9.75 9.81
CA VAL A 3 13.43 -8.84 9.16
C VAL A 3 12.06 -8.98 9.82
N TYR A 4 11.34 -7.87 10.00
CA TYR A 4 9.98 -7.93 10.52
C TYR A 4 9.11 -8.84 9.66
N THR A 5 8.43 -9.78 10.32
CA THR A 5 7.39 -10.59 9.71
C THR A 5 6.14 -10.38 10.56
N PRO A 6 5.00 -10.02 9.95
CA PRO A 6 3.75 -9.91 10.69
C PRO A 6 3.47 -11.19 11.47
N PRO A 7 2.88 -11.11 12.68
CA PRO A 7 2.61 -12.29 13.50
C PRO A 7 1.92 -13.39 12.67
N GLY A 8 2.51 -14.58 12.65
CA GLY A 8 1.95 -15.76 11.96
C GLY A 8 0.78 -16.40 12.70
N ILE A 9 0.37 -15.86 13.85
CA ILE A 9 -0.60 -16.47 14.76
C ILE A 9 -2.01 -16.03 14.36
N PRO A 10 -2.91 -16.96 14.02
CA PRO A 10 -4.31 -16.65 13.78
C PRO A 10 -5.05 -16.31 15.09
N PRO A 11 -6.12 -15.49 15.00
CA PRO A 11 -6.54 -14.75 13.81
C PRO A 11 -6.06 -13.30 13.93
N ALA A 12 -5.14 -12.90 13.06
CA ALA A 12 -5.14 -11.51 12.65
C ALA A 12 -6.31 -11.34 11.68
N GLU A 13 -7.21 -10.40 11.95
CA GLU A 13 -8.38 -10.15 11.11
C GLU A 13 -7.93 -9.39 9.86
N GLU A 14 -8.32 -9.88 8.68
CA GLU A 14 -8.02 -9.24 7.40
C GLU A 14 -9.28 -8.60 6.85
N THR A 15 -9.17 -7.32 6.50
CA THR A 15 -10.27 -6.53 5.93
C THR A 15 -9.76 -5.86 4.67
N THR A 16 -10.55 -5.93 3.59
CA THR A 16 -10.28 -5.19 2.35
C THR A 16 -11.50 -4.36 1.99
N PHE A 17 -11.29 -3.08 1.68
CA PHE A 17 -12.38 -2.17 1.30
C PHE A 17 -11.89 -1.11 0.31
N PRO A 18 -12.77 -0.67 -0.62
CA PRO A 18 -12.45 0.43 -1.52
C PRO A 18 -12.75 1.79 -0.88
N ILE A 19 -12.04 2.82 -1.34
CA ILE A 19 -12.31 4.24 -1.15
C ILE A 19 -12.39 4.84 -2.55
N GLU A 20 -13.59 5.27 -2.95
CA GLU A 20 -13.81 5.82 -4.28
C GLU A 20 -13.22 7.23 -4.38
N LEU A 21 -12.37 7.47 -5.38
CA LEU A 21 -11.76 8.78 -5.67
C LEU A 21 -12.53 9.50 -6.78
N SER A 22 -13.01 8.75 -7.78
CA SER A 22 -13.79 9.23 -8.92
C SER A 22 -14.74 8.12 -9.43
N GLU A 23 -15.43 8.35 -10.55
CA GLU A 23 -16.23 7.30 -11.22
C GLU A 23 -15.37 6.10 -11.67
N ASN A 24 -14.09 6.34 -12.01
CA ASN A 24 -13.20 5.33 -12.59
C ASN A 24 -11.93 5.11 -11.77
N ASP A 25 -11.80 5.73 -10.60
CA ASP A 25 -10.57 5.69 -9.82
C ASP A 25 -10.88 5.41 -8.36
N ARG A 26 -10.08 4.54 -7.74
CA ARG A 26 -10.25 4.16 -6.33
C ARG A 26 -8.91 3.88 -5.65
N LEU A 27 -8.93 3.95 -4.32
CA LEU A 27 -7.97 3.24 -3.48
C LEU A 27 -8.59 1.93 -3.01
N VAL A 28 -7.82 0.85 -3.00
CA VAL A 28 -8.17 -0.40 -2.34
C VAL A 28 -7.24 -0.55 -1.15
N VAL A 29 -7.84 -0.57 0.04
CA VAL A 29 -7.12 -0.71 1.30
C VAL A 29 -7.26 -2.14 1.80
N ARG A 30 -6.13 -2.82 2.00
CA ARG A 30 -6.05 -4.11 2.71
C ARG A 30 -5.40 -3.86 4.06
N LEU A 31 -6.08 -4.25 5.14
CA LEU A 31 -5.57 -4.20 6.50
C LEU A 31 -5.51 -5.60 7.08
N ARG A 32 -4.45 -5.89 7.81
CA ARG A 32 -4.36 -7.04 8.69
C ARG A 32 -4.15 -6.54 10.12
N THR A 33 -5.07 -6.87 11.01
CA THR A 33 -5.09 -6.35 12.37
C THR A 33 -4.93 -7.46 13.40
N TYR A 34 -4.17 -7.20 14.46
CA TYR A 34 -4.01 -8.09 15.61
C TYR A 34 -4.12 -7.27 16.89
N ARG A 35 -5.00 -7.69 17.82
CA ARG A 35 -5.27 -6.94 19.07
C ARG A 35 -5.55 -5.44 18.85
N LYS A 36 -6.36 -5.13 17.82
CA LYS A 36 -6.74 -3.76 17.41
C LYS A 36 -5.57 -2.90 16.91
N LYS A 37 -4.46 -3.53 16.52
CA LYS A 37 -3.30 -2.87 15.92
C LYS A 37 -3.10 -3.39 14.50
N ILE A 38 -2.81 -2.49 13.57
CA ILE A 38 -2.44 -2.87 12.20
C ILE A 38 -1.05 -3.48 12.26
N VAL A 39 -0.92 -4.70 11.76
CA VAL A 39 0.35 -5.44 11.73
C VAL A 39 0.87 -5.64 10.32
N ASP A 40 0.04 -5.34 9.31
CA ASP A 40 0.37 -5.33 7.90
C ASP A 40 -0.74 -4.56 7.15
N PHE A 41 -0.38 -3.81 6.12
CA PHE A 41 -1.32 -3.10 5.27
C PHE A 41 -0.82 -3.01 3.81
N ALA A 42 -1.74 -2.74 2.91
CA ALA A 42 -1.46 -2.24 1.57
C ALA A 42 -2.53 -1.21 1.18
N VAL A 43 -2.09 -0.06 0.66
CA VAL A 43 -2.93 0.96 0.02
C VAL A 43 -2.60 0.95 -1.47
N MET A 44 -3.56 0.53 -2.29
CA MET A 44 -3.38 0.32 -3.74
C MET A 44 -4.25 1.31 -4.49
N GLN A 45 -3.69 2.05 -5.44
CA GLN A 45 -4.48 2.87 -6.34
C GLN A 45 -4.78 2.10 -7.61
N GLU A 46 -6.05 2.10 -8.00
CA GLU A 46 -6.56 1.44 -9.19
C GLU A 46 -7.38 2.40 -10.05
N THR A 47 -7.34 2.19 -11.36
CA THR A 47 -8.17 2.90 -12.35
C THR A 47 -8.88 1.90 -13.26
N LEU A 48 -10.10 2.21 -13.67
CA LEU A 48 -10.90 1.34 -14.52
C LEU A 48 -10.54 1.54 -16.00
N VAL A 49 -10.07 0.48 -16.65
CA VAL A 49 -9.68 0.46 -18.06
C VAL A 49 -10.36 -0.70 -18.76
N ALA A 50 -11.13 -0.40 -19.81
CA ALA A 50 -11.86 -1.41 -20.58
C ALA A 50 -12.72 -2.37 -19.73
N GLY A 51 -13.20 -1.92 -18.57
CA GLY A 51 -14.01 -2.72 -17.64
C GLY A 51 -13.21 -3.51 -16.60
N GLU A 52 -11.88 -3.41 -16.60
CA GLU A 52 -10.99 -4.06 -15.64
C GLU A 52 -10.27 -3.03 -14.77
N TRP A 53 -10.07 -3.36 -13.50
CA TRP A 53 -9.33 -2.49 -12.58
C TRP A 53 -7.84 -2.74 -12.72
N GLU A 54 -7.09 -1.70 -13.06
CA GLU A 54 -5.64 -1.75 -13.22
C GLU A 54 -4.94 -0.98 -12.10
N GLN A 55 -4.03 -1.66 -11.39
CA GLN A 55 -3.25 -1.05 -10.32
C GLN A 55 -2.13 -0.19 -10.91
N LEU A 56 -2.00 1.04 -10.40
CA LEU A 56 -1.01 2.00 -10.89
C LEU A 56 0.01 2.46 -9.84
N ALA A 57 -0.33 2.34 -8.55
CA ALA A 57 0.57 2.60 -7.44
C ALA A 57 0.17 1.78 -6.21
N ARG A 58 1.13 1.50 -5.32
CA ARG A 58 0.91 0.81 -4.05
C ARG A 58 1.87 1.31 -2.98
N ILE A 59 1.39 1.48 -1.76
CA ILE A 59 2.24 1.54 -0.57
C ILE A 59 1.93 0.32 0.29
N ASP A 60 2.93 -0.46 0.65
CA ASP A 60 2.78 -1.66 1.48
C ASP A 60 3.92 -1.86 2.46
N CYS A 61 3.67 -2.75 3.43
CA CYS A 61 4.66 -3.20 4.40
C CYS A 61 5.23 -4.55 3.98
N CYS A 62 6.45 -4.57 3.45
CA CYS A 62 7.12 -5.84 3.14
C CYS A 62 8.62 -5.75 3.39
N ARG A 63 9.22 -6.89 3.73
CA ARG A 63 10.68 -7.01 3.97
C ARG A 63 11.23 -6.02 5.02
N GLY A 64 10.43 -5.67 6.01
CA GLY A 64 10.84 -4.79 7.11
C GLY A 64 10.94 -3.33 6.70
N THR A 65 10.22 -2.91 5.66
CA THR A 65 10.11 -1.51 5.26
C THR A 65 8.66 -1.19 4.90
N VAL A 66 8.31 0.08 5.01
CA VAL A 66 7.17 0.68 4.30
C VAL A 66 7.72 1.33 3.06
N HIS A 67 7.19 1.01 1.89
CA HIS A 67 7.72 1.51 0.63
C HIS A 67 6.64 1.64 -0.43
N ARG A 68 6.92 2.50 -1.40
CA ARG A 68 6.06 2.78 -2.54
C ARG A 68 6.49 1.96 -3.76
N HIS A 69 5.49 1.52 -4.51
CA HIS A 69 5.61 0.91 -5.83
C HIS A 69 4.86 1.74 -6.85
N LEU A 70 5.42 1.87 -8.05
CA LEU A 70 4.75 2.45 -9.20
C LEU A 70 4.72 1.45 -10.33
N VAL A 71 3.55 1.31 -10.95
CA VAL A 71 3.33 0.41 -12.09
C VAL A 71 3.12 1.25 -13.35
N SER A 72 3.51 0.74 -14.52
CA SER A 72 3.20 1.33 -15.82
C SER A 72 1.85 0.82 -16.35
N GLN A 73 1.40 1.38 -17.47
CA GLN A 73 0.21 0.87 -18.16
C GLN A 73 0.40 -0.53 -18.77
N SER A 74 1.64 -0.94 -19.05
CA SER A 74 1.93 -2.30 -19.50
C SER A 74 2.04 -3.31 -18.35
N GLY A 75 1.81 -2.89 -17.11
CA GLY A 75 1.98 -3.72 -15.92
C GLY A 75 3.43 -3.85 -15.45
N GLU A 76 4.36 -3.08 -16.00
CA GLU A 76 5.77 -3.08 -15.58
C GLU A 76 5.95 -2.28 -14.28
N THR A 77 6.71 -2.82 -13.33
CA THR A 77 7.11 -2.07 -12.13
C THR A 77 8.17 -1.03 -12.51
N LEU A 78 7.77 0.25 -12.49
CA LEU A 78 8.65 1.37 -12.82
C LEU A 78 9.48 1.83 -11.62
N LEU A 79 8.91 1.68 -10.42
CA LEU A 79 9.58 1.92 -9.17
C LEU A 79 9.24 0.75 -8.26
N ASP A 80 10.25 -0.05 -7.95
CA ASP A 80 10.17 -1.09 -6.94
C ASP A 80 10.86 -0.55 -5.68
N HIS A 81 10.14 -0.57 -4.56
CA HIS A 81 10.75 -0.36 -3.24
C HIS A 81 11.30 1.05 -2.97
N ASP A 82 10.54 2.11 -3.30
CA ASP A 82 10.87 3.48 -2.85
C ASP A 82 10.60 3.64 -1.36
N LEU A 83 11.68 3.60 -0.58
CA LEU A 83 11.65 3.53 0.88
C LEU A 83 10.97 4.77 1.48
N ILE A 84 9.91 4.54 2.26
CA ILE A 84 9.27 5.56 3.10
C ILE A 84 9.89 5.51 4.49
N CYS A 85 9.93 4.33 5.11
CA CYS A 85 10.60 4.12 6.38
C CYS A 85 11.02 2.65 6.60
N ASP A 86 12.01 2.46 7.46
CA ASP A 86 12.38 1.14 7.96
C ASP A 86 11.47 0.71 9.11
N ILE A 87 11.07 -0.56 9.10
CA ILE A 87 10.38 -1.21 10.22
C ILE A 87 11.45 -1.93 11.05
N PRO A 88 11.80 -1.41 12.24
CA PRO A 88 12.85 -2.01 13.07
C PRO A 88 12.45 -3.41 13.49
N TYR A 89 13.40 -4.34 13.60
CA TYR A 89 13.14 -5.67 14.15
C TYR A 89 13.01 -5.60 15.69
N GLY A 90 11.93 -6.15 16.25
CA GLY A 90 11.77 -6.35 17.69
C GLY A 90 10.37 -5.98 18.20
N GLU A 91 10.25 -5.71 19.50
CA GLU A 91 8.96 -5.48 20.16
C GLU A 91 8.20 -4.25 19.64
N LYS A 92 8.87 -3.33 18.93
CA LYS A 92 8.29 -2.10 18.39
C LYS A 92 7.97 -2.15 16.90
N SER A 93 8.20 -3.27 16.22
CA SER A 93 7.99 -3.36 14.77
C SER A 93 6.56 -3.01 14.35
N TRP A 94 5.58 -3.53 15.10
CA TRP A 94 4.16 -3.35 14.80
C TRP A 94 3.69 -1.92 15.08
N GLU A 95 4.33 -1.19 16.01
CA GLU A 95 4.02 0.23 16.26
C GLU A 95 4.32 1.05 15.01
N VAL A 96 5.49 0.82 14.39
CA VAL A 96 5.86 1.52 13.15
C VAL A 96 4.88 1.20 12.02
N VAL A 97 4.41 -0.06 11.91
CA VAL A 97 3.42 -0.43 10.89
C VAL A 97 2.07 0.25 11.16
N ASP A 98 1.60 0.23 12.39
CA ASP A 98 0.34 0.86 12.82
C ASP A 98 0.36 2.37 12.56
N ASP A 99 1.43 3.04 12.97
CA ASP A 99 1.60 4.49 12.83
C ASP A 99 1.81 4.92 11.37
N SER A 100 2.35 4.05 10.51
CA SER A 100 2.62 4.37 9.11
C SER A 100 1.39 4.30 8.20
N TYR A 101 0.33 3.62 8.64
CA TYR A 101 -0.86 3.42 7.81
C TYR A 101 -1.54 4.73 7.43
N GLU A 102 -1.78 5.62 8.39
CA GLU A 102 -2.49 6.89 8.15
C GLU A 102 -1.71 7.76 7.16
N GLY A 103 -0.40 7.92 7.38
CA GLY A 103 0.46 8.67 6.45
C GLY A 103 0.54 8.05 5.05
N ALA A 104 0.50 6.71 4.94
CA ALA A 104 0.47 6.05 3.64
C ALA A 104 -0.87 6.25 2.90
N LEU A 105 -1.99 6.27 3.64
CA LEU A 105 -3.30 6.57 3.09
C LEU A 105 -3.36 8.02 2.61
N ASP A 106 -3.00 8.98 3.47
CA ASP A 106 -2.97 10.41 3.15
C ASP A 106 -2.09 10.68 1.93
N GLU A 107 -0.90 10.09 1.87
CA GLU A 107 0.01 10.30 0.72
C GLU A 107 -0.61 9.77 -0.59
N MET A 108 -1.28 8.63 -0.56
CA MET A 108 -1.95 8.07 -1.73
C MET A 108 -3.16 8.91 -2.15
N GLU A 109 -3.92 9.43 -1.19
CA GLU A 109 -5.04 10.37 -1.43
C GLU A 109 -4.56 11.74 -1.93
N GLU A 110 -3.39 12.22 -1.54
CA GLU A 110 -2.86 13.50 -2.03
C GLU A 110 -2.27 13.36 -3.44
N ARG A 111 -1.65 12.22 -3.75
CA ARG A 111 -0.89 12.01 -5.00
C ARG A 111 -1.69 11.33 -6.12
N TRP A 112 -2.93 10.93 -5.88
CA TRP A 112 -3.65 10.04 -6.81
C TRP A 112 -3.73 10.60 -8.24
N GLU A 113 -4.01 11.90 -8.41
CA GLU A 113 -4.10 12.52 -9.73
C GLU A 113 -2.76 12.51 -10.48
N ASP A 114 -1.68 12.76 -9.76
CA ASP A 114 -0.33 12.79 -10.32
C ASP A 114 0.12 11.38 -10.71
N ASN A 115 -0.16 10.38 -9.86
CA ASN A 115 0.08 8.97 -10.17
C ASN A 115 -0.69 8.54 -11.43
N LEU A 116 -1.96 8.93 -11.55
CA LEU A 116 -2.80 8.63 -12.70
C LEU A 116 -2.29 9.33 -13.97
N ARG A 117 -1.94 10.62 -13.88
CA ARG A 117 -1.39 11.40 -14.99
C ARG A 117 -0.07 10.79 -15.48
N ARG A 118 0.79 10.38 -14.56
CA ARG A 118 2.06 9.69 -14.83
C ARG A 118 1.78 8.38 -15.58
N TRP A 119 0.91 7.55 -15.01
CA TRP A 119 0.55 6.23 -15.56
C TRP A 119 0.01 6.32 -17.00
N ARG A 120 -0.94 7.24 -17.25
CA ARG A 120 -1.50 7.51 -18.59
C ARG A 120 -0.48 7.99 -19.62
N ARG A 121 0.64 8.55 -19.16
CA ARG A 121 1.74 9.05 -20.02
C ARG A 121 2.85 8.01 -20.24
N GLY A 122 2.78 6.86 -19.57
CA GLY A 122 3.81 5.82 -19.63
C GLY A 122 5.17 6.29 -19.09
N ARG A 123 5.17 7.14 -18.05
CA ARG A 123 6.39 7.68 -17.43
C ARG A 123 6.48 7.34 -15.95
#